data_AF-S4RD73-F1
#
_entry.id   AF-S4RD73-F1
#
_cell.length_a   1.000
_cell.length_b   1.000
_cell.length_c   1.000
_cell.angle_alpha   90.00
_cell.angle_beta   90.00
_cell.angle_gamma   90.00
#
_symmetry.space_group_name_H-M   'P 1'
#
loop_
_entity.id
_entity.type
_entity.pdbx_description
1 polymer ?
#
loop_
_entity_poly.entity_id
_entity_poly.type
_entity_poly.pdbx_seq_one_letter_code
_entity_poly.pdbx_strand_id
1 'polypeptide(L)'
;TLGQPPRRSLIYFSKGRGKRKTVKAVVKRFLRLDCGLWLRRQAGCKKRLWKKRKPRIRRLRQHVLCNKWQSKLLDKMVTDFWKRRKWYENDPYQLYHERTNFRA
;
A
#
# COMPACT_ATOMS: atom_id res chain seq x y z
N THR A 1 -8.23 33.64 3.76
CA THR A 1 -7.73 32.30 4.14
C THR A 1 -6.44 32.02 3.40
N LEU A 2 -5.29 32.05 4.08
CA LEU A 2 -3.99 31.84 3.44
C LEU A 2 -3.94 30.42 2.84
N GLY A 3 -3.78 30.34 1.51
CA GLY A 3 -3.75 29.08 0.77
C GLY A 3 -2.60 28.20 1.24
N GLN A 4 -2.88 26.93 1.52
CA GLN A 4 -1.81 26.01 1.91
C GLN A 4 -0.78 25.89 0.78
N PRO A 5 0.52 25.94 1.09
CA PRO A 5 1.54 25.74 0.07
C PRO A 5 1.38 24.35 -0.57
N PRO A 6 1.66 24.22 -1.87
CA PRO A 6 1.49 22.96 -2.58
C PRO A 6 2.37 21.87 -1.95
N ARG A 7 1.72 20.88 -1.34
CA ARG A 7 2.41 19.71 -0.78
C ARG A 7 2.84 18.79 -1.92
N ARG A 8 4.05 18.98 -2.45
CA ARG A 8 4.66 18.07 -3.42
C ARG A 8 5.01 16.74 -2.74
N SER A 9 4.04 15.82 -2.69
CA SER A 9 4.22 14.50 -2.09
C SER A 9 5.14 13.61 -2.90
N LEU A 10 5.25 13.84 -4.21
CA LEU A 10 6.03 13.03 -5.15
C LEU A 10 7.21 13.82 -5.73
N ILE A 11 8.39 13.20 -5.71
CA ILE A 11 9.63 13.79 -6.24
C ILE A 11 10.06 12.96 -7.45
N TYR A 12 9.95 13.55 -8.64
CA TYR A 12 10.35 12.93 -9.91
C TYR A 12 11.86 12.91 -10.08
N PHE A 13 12.53 14.03 -9.80
CA PHE A 13 13.97 14.18 -9.88
C PHE A 13 14.48 14.71 -8.54
N SER A 14 15.41 13.97 -7.94
CA SER A 14 16.05 14.40 -6.70
C SER A 14 17.26 15.28 -6.98
N LYS A 15 17.48 16.31 -6.16
CA LYS A 15 18.60 17.24 -6.34
C LYS A 15 19.97 16.56 -6.41
N GLY A 16 20.21 15.52 -5.59
CA GLY A 16 21.54 14.90 -5.52
C GLY A 16 21.83 13.84 -6.59
N ARG A 17 20.84 13.07 -7.04
CA ARG A 17 21.08 11.94 -7.98
C ARG A 17 20.23 12.02 -9.25
N GLY A 18 19.34 13.00 -9.38
CA GLY A 18 18.36 13.09 -10.47
C GLY A 18 17.31 11.96 -10.48
N LYS A 19 17.28 11.05 -9.51
CA LYS A 19 16.37 9.89 -9.52
C LYS A 19 15.04 10.16 -8.81
N ARG A 20 13.99 9.43 -9.22
CA ARG A 20 12.68 9.38 -8.56
C ARG A 20 12.81 8.95 -7.11
N LYS A 21 12.01 9.54 -6.21
CA LYS A 21 11.94 9.13 -4.81
C LYS A 21 10.59 8.52 -4.47
N THR A 22 10.67 7.45 -3.67
CA THR A 22 9.49 6.79 -3.09
C THR A 22 8.87 7.64 -1.98
N VAL A 23 7.54 7.73 -1.99
CA VAL A 23 6.77 8.27 -0.87
C VAL A 23 6.77 7.25 0.29
N LYS A 24 7.57 7.51 1.33
CA LYS A 24 7.74 6.57 2.45
C LYS A 24 6.45 6.27 3.21
N ALA A 25 5.47 7.18 3.17
CA ALA A 25 4.16 6.96 3.79
C ALA A 25 3.41 5.77 3.15
N VAL A 26 3.60 5.52 1.85
CA VAL A 26 2.98 4.39 1.14
C VAL A 26 3.55 3.08 1.67
N VAL A 27 4.88 2.95 1.65
CA VAL A 27 5.59 1.74 2.11
C VAL A 27 5.27 1.40 3.57
N LYS A 28 5.06 2.41 4.43
CA LYS A 28 4.72 2.19 5.85
C LYS A 28 3.26 1.73 6.07
N ARG A 29 2.37 1.92 5.11
CA ARG A 29 0.91 1.73 5.30
C ARG A 29 0.31 0.65 4.41
N PHE A 30 0.96 0.34 3.30
CA PHE A 30 0.49 -0.61 2.30
C PHE A 30 1.58 -1.65 2.04
N LEU A 31 1.15 -2.88 1.76
CA LEU A 31 2.00 -3.98 1.33
C LEU A 31 1.79 -4.22 -0.17
N ARG A 32 2.88 -4.32 -0.93
CA ARG A 32 2.86 -4.61 -2.37
C ARG A 32 3.07 -6.10 -2.59
N LEU A 33 2.10 -6.77 -3.21
CA LEU A 33 2.22 -8.15 -3.67
C LEU A 33 2.72 -8.16 -5.11
N ASP A 34 3.56 -9.13 -5.49
CA ASP A 34 4.18 -9.19 -6.82
C ASP A 34 3.17 -9.16 -7.98
N CYS A 35 2.03 -9.85 -7.84
CA CYS A 35 0.87 -9.87 -8.76
C CYS A 35 0.19 -8.52 -9.06
N GLY A 36 0.76 -7.39 -8.61
CA GLY A 36 0.26 -6.04 -8.90
C GLY A 36 -0.74 -5.51 -7.87
N LEU A 37 -1.07 -6.32 -6.86
CA LEU A 37 -2.03 -5.96 -5.84
C LEU A 37 -1.39 -5.23 -4.67
N TRP A 38 -2.19 -4.35 -4.06
CA TRP A 38 -1.83 -3.62 -2.85
C TRP A 38 -2.76 -4.00 -1.71
N LEU A 39 -2.18 -4.41 -0.59
CA LEU A 39 -2.89 -4.77 0.63
C LEU A 39 -2.83 -3.62 1.63
N ARG A 40 -3.93 -3.39 2.35
CA ARG A 40 -4.01 -2.39 3.42
C ARG A 40 -4.78 -2.93 4.62
N ARG A 41 -4.52 -2.34 5.79
CA ARG A 41 -5.39 -2.51 6.96
C ARG A 41 -6.54 -1.49 6.94
N GLN A 42 -7.72 -1.88 7.41
CA GLN A 42 -8.84 -0.94 7.49
C GLN A 42 -8.58 0.16 8.54
N ALA A 43 -8.96 1.39 8.20
CA ALA A 43 -8.76 2.53 9.09
C ALA A 43 -9.61 2.39 10.37
N GLY A 44 -9.07 2.86 11.50
CA GLY A 44 -9.77 2.79 12.77
C GLY A 44 -9.84 1.39 13.40
N CYS A 45 -9.11 0.41 12.89
CA CYS A 45 -9.06 -0.96 13.43
C CYS A 45 -8.57 -1.06 14.88
N LYS A 46 -7.88 -0.03 15.40
CA LYS A 46 -7.38 0.06 16.77
C LYS A 46 -8.01 1.20 17.59
N LYS A 47 -9.02 1.90 17.05
CA LYS A 47 -9.60 3.10 17.67
C LYS A 47 -11.02 2.84 18.16
N ARG A 48 -11.36 3.34 19.35
CA ARG A 48 -12.71 3.31 19.95
C ARG A 48 -13.37 1.92 19.85
N LEU A 49 -12.64 0.87 20.24
CA LEU A 49 -13.11 -0.52 20.10
C LEU A 49 -14.29 -0.83 21.02
N TRP A 50 -14.29 -0.25 22.22
CA TRP A 50 -15.36 -0.40 23.21
C TRP A 50 -16.75 0.05 22.71
N LYS A 51 -16.81 1.05 21.81
CA LYS A 51 -18.06 1.50 21.17
C LYS A 51 -18.53 0.59 20.02
N LYS A 52 -17.70 -0.37 19.58
CA LYS A 52 -17.94 -1.12 18.34
C LYS A 52 -18.46 -2.52 18.65
N ARG A 53 -19.50 -2.94 17.92
CA ARG A 53 -20.00 -4.32 17.97
C ARG A 53 -18.94 -5.31 17.48
N LYS A 54 -18.91 -6.53 18.06
CA LYS A 54 -17.94 -7.59 17.75
C LYS A 54 -17.79 -7.88 16.23
N PRO A 55 -18.86 -7.99 15.41
CA PRO A 55 -18.72 -8.23 13.96
C PRO A 55 -18.02 -7.09 13.22
N ARG A 56 -18.22 -5.84 13.65
CA ARG A 56 -17.53 -4.67 13.08
C ARG A 56 -16.05 -4.70 13.41
N ILE A 57 -15.68 -5.10 14.63
CA ILE A 57 -14.27 -5.25 15.03
C ILE A 57 -13.60 -6.33 14.18
N ARG A 58 -14.26 -7.49 13.96
CA ARG A 58 -13.74 -8.57 13.11
C ARG A 58 -13.43 -8.08 11.69
N ARG A 59 -14.39 -7.39 11.05
CA ARG A 59 -14.19 -6.81 9.71
C ARG A 59 -13.03 -5.82 9.66
N LEU A 60 -12.94 -4.92 10.65
CA LEU A 60 -11.87 -3.92 10.73
C LEU A 60 -10.46 -4.50 10.89
N ARG A 61 -10.33 -5.71 11.45
CA ARG A 61 -9.04 -6.38 11.61
C ARG A 61 -8.55 -7.04 10.33
N GLN A 62 -9.45 -7.31 9.37
CA GLN A 62 -9.10 -7.95 8.11
C GLN A 62 -8.25 -7.03 7.23
N HIS A 63 -7.32 -7.64 6.51
CA HIS A 63 -6.61 -6.97 5.42
C HIS A 63 -7.49 -6.93 4.18
N VAL A 64 -7.47 -5.80 3.48
CA VAL A 64 -8.32 -5.59 2.29
C VAL A 64 -7.45 -5.11 1.14
N LEU A 65 -7.81 -5.53 -0.06
CA LEU A 65 -7.15 -5.09 -1.29
C LEU A 65 -7.52 -3.63 -1.64
N CYS A 66 -6.67 -3.00 -2.43
CA CYS A 66 -6.93 -1.69 -3.02
C CYS A 66 -7.62 -1.83 -4.38
N ASN A 67 -8.39 -0.81 -4.75
CA ASN A 67 -9.04 -0.75 -6.06
C ASN A 67 -7.99 -0.54 -7.18
N LYS A 68 -8.34 -0.87 -8.43
CA LYS A 68 -7.45 -0.73 -9.61
C LYS A 68 -6.80 0.66 -9.72
N TRP A 69 -7.59 1.71 -9.58
CA TRP A 69 -7.11 3.09 -9.64
C TRP A 69 -6.16 3.45 -8.49
N GLN A 70 -6.46 2.98 -7.28
CA GLN A 70 -5.61 3.18 -6.12
C GLN A 70 -4.27 2.46 -6.31
N SER A 71 -4.29 1.21 -6.78
CA SER A 71 -3.07 0.47 -7.09
C SER A 71 -2.20 1.18 -8.12
N LYS A 72 -2.80 1.68 -9.22
CA LYS A 72 -2.08 2.46 -10.25
C LYS A 72 -1.47 3.74 -9.69
N LEU A 73 -2.15 4.42 -8.76
CA LEU A 73 -1.62 5.59 -8.08
C LEU A 73 -0.45 5.23 -7.16
N LEU A 74 -0.59 4.17 -6.36
CA LEU A 74 0.45 3.71 -5.44
C LEU A 74 1.69 3.27 -6.21
N ASP A 75 1.54 2.55 -7.32
CA ASP A 75 2.67 2.16 -8.18
C ASP A 75 3.45 3.37 -8.72
N LYS A 76 2.77 4.49 -9.01
CA LYS A 76 3.44 5.74 -9.36
C LYS A 76 4.19 6.35 -8.16
N MET A 77 3.72 6.14 -6.93
CA MET A 77 4.33 6.71 -5.72
C MET A 77 5.55 5.93 -5.21
N VAL A 78 5.76 4.69 -5.66
CA VAL A 78 6.93 3.86 -5.37
C VAL A 78 7.88 3.75 -6.56
N THR A 79 9.10 3.30 -6.28
CA THR A 79 10.11 2.97 -7.29
C THR A 79 10.13 1.48 -7.58
N ASP A 80 10.80 1.06 -8.65
CA ASP A 80 10.85 -0.35 -9.09
C ASP A 80 11.43 -1.30 -8.04
N PHE A 81 12.32 -0.81 -7.18
CA PHE A 81 12.82 -1.55 -6.01
C PHE A 81 11.71 -2.20 -5.16
N TRP A 82 10.56 -1.52 -4.99
CA TRP A 82 9.44 -2.04 -4.20
C TRP A 82 8.49 -2.95 -4.98
N LYS A 83 8.63 -2.98 -6.31
CA LYS A 83 7.86 -3.84 -7.21
C LYS A 83 8.57 -5.15 -7.55
N ARG A 84 9.86 -5.26 -7.22
CA ARG A 84 10.65 -6.47 -7.45
C ARG A 84 10.19 -7.62 -6.53
N ARG A 85 10.13 -8.84 -7.09
CA ARG A 85 9.89 -10.07 -6.34
C ARG A 85 10.93 -10.27 -5.23
N LYS A 86 10.44 -10.65 -4.06
CA LYS A 86 11.25 -10.94 -2.86
C LYS A 86 10.94 -12.37 -2.41
N TRP A 87 11.97 -13.06 -1.95
CA TRP A 87 11.89 -14.43 -1.42
C TRP A 87 12.38 -14.39 0.01
N TYR A 88 11.48 -14.01 0.91
CA TYR A 88 11.78 -13.99 2.34
C TYR A 88 11.49 -15.35 2.94
N GLU A 89 12.33 -15.77 3.87
CA GLU A 89 12.11 -17.00 4.63
C GLU A 89 10.86 -16.84 5.51
N ASN A 90 9.97 -17.84 5.50
CA ASN A 90 8.74 -17.88 6.29
C ASN A 90 7.79 -16.68 6.11
N ASP A 91 7.73 -16.07 4.93
CA ASP A 91 6.76 -15.00 4.66
C ASP A 91 5.32 -15.55 4.55
N PRO A 92 4.38 -15.15 5.44
CA PRO A 92 2.99 -15.58 5.36
C PRO A 92 2.28 -15.12 4.08
N TYR A 93 2.83 -14.14 3.34
CA TYR A 93 2.23 -13.63 2.12
C TYR A 93 2.73 -14.29 0.83
N GLN A 94 3.68 -15.23 0.92
CA GLN A 94 4.35 -15.82 -0.23
C GLN A 94 3.39 -16.42 -1.27
N LEU A 95 2.36 -17.13 -0.81
CA LEU A 95 1.35 -17.77 -1.67
C LEU A 95 0.54 -16.75 -2.50
N TYR A 96 0.39 -15.52 -2.01
CA TYR A 96 -0.45 -14.50 -2.65
C TYR A 96 0.30 -13.61 -3.64
N HIS A 97 1.60 -13.84 -3.81
CA HIS A 97 2.40 -13.11 -4.78
C HIS A 97 2.08 -13.47 -6.24
N GLU A 98 1.48 -14.64 -6.48
CA GLU A 98 1.03 -15.07 -7.80
C GLU A 98 -0.50 -15.17 -7.86
N ARG A 99 -1.07 -14.95 -9.04
CA ARG A 99 -2.51 -15.10 -9.30
C ARG A 99 -2.70 -16.32 -10.18
N THR A 100 -3.20 -17.40 -9.58
CA THR A 100 -3.58 -18.60 -10.32
C THR A 100 -5.01 -18.46 -10.85
N ASN A 101 -5.31 -19.14 -11.96
CA ASN A 101 -6.67 -19.26 -12.53
C ASN A 101 -7.34 -17.93 -12.90
N PHE A 102 -6.57 -16.91 -13.29
CA PHE A 102 -7.11 -15.66 -13.82
C PHE A 102 -7.25 -15.79 -15.34
N ARG A 103 -8.49 -15.85 -15.86
CA ARG A 103 -8.76 -15.72 -17.30
C ARG A 103 -8.82 -14.24 -17.64
N ALA A 104 -8.02 -13.83 -18.63
CA ALA A 104 -7.96 -12.47 -19.15
C ALA A 104 -9.17 -12.17 -20.04
#